data_AF-Q9RY80-F1
#
_entry.id   AF-Q9RY80-F1
#
_cell.length_a   1.000
_cell.length_b   1.000
_cell.length_c   1.000
_cell.angle_alpha   90.00
_cell.angle_beta   90.00
_cell.angle_gamma   90.00
#
_symmetry.space_group_name_H-M   'P 1'
#
loop_
_entity.id
_entity.type
_entity.pdbx_description
1 polymer ?
#
loop_
_entity_poly.entity_id
_entity_poly.type
_entity_poly.pdbx_seq_one_letter_code
_entity_poly.pdbx_strand_id
1 'polypeptide(L)'
;MLQIEFITDLGARVTVNVEHESRLLDVQRHYGRLGWTSGEIPSGGYQFPIENEADFDWSLIGARKWKSPEGEELVIHRGHAYRRRELEAVDSRKLKLPAAIKYSRGAKVSDPQHVREKADGDIEYVSLAIFRGGKRQERYAVPGGAAGNGQGRPAPQGQPAQARPQATAARPAARPPVQPGQEEETPF
;
A
#
# COMPACT_ATOMS: atom_id res chain seq x y z
N MET A 1 -5.03 -31.86 -0.84
CA MET A 1 -5.60 -31.15 0.32
C MET A 1 -4.50 -30.37 1.00
N LEU A 2 -4.72 -29.07 1.19
CA LEU A 2 -3.84 -28.17 1.93
C LEU A 2 -4.55 -27.72 3.22
N GLN A 3 -3.79 -27.18 4.15
CA GLN A 3 -4.31 -26.51 5.33
C GLN A 3 -3.71 -25.11 5.41
N ILE A 4 -4.54 -24.14 5.80
CA ILE A 4 -4.11 -22.78 6.11
C ILE A 4 -4.60 -22.42 7.50
N GLU A 5 -3.69 -21.91 8.33
CA GLU A 5 -3.98 -21.47 9.69
C GLU A 5 -4.23 -19.96 9.70
N PHE A 6 -5.39 -19.57 10.23
CA PHE A 6 -5.77 -18.19 10.43
C PHE A 6 -5.76 -17.82 11.92
N ILE A 7 -5.46 -16.56 12.18
CA ILE A 7 -5.89 -15.84 13.37
C ILE A 7 -7.14 -15.06 12.98
N THR A 8 -8.25 -15.32 13.68
CA THR A 8 -9.52 -14.62 13.44
C THR A 8 -9.45 -13.17 13.91
N ASP A 9 -10.46 -12.39 13.56
CA ASP A 9 -10.72 -11.05 14.09
C ASP A 9 -10.85 -11.03 15.63
N LEU A 10 -11.31 -12.14 16.22
CA LEU A 10 -11.37 -12.35 17.68
C LEU A 10 -10.09 -12.94 18.29
N GLY A 11 -9.03 -13.16 17.49
CA GLY A 11 -7.76 -13.70 17.96
C GLY A 11 -7.73 -15.22 18.14
N ALA A 12 -8.76 -15.95 17.70
CA ALA A 12 -8.78 -17.41 17.77
C ALA A 12 -7.90 -18.03 16.67
N ARG A 13 -7.25 -19.17 16.96
CA ARG A 13 -6.50 -19.95 15.97
C ARG A 13 -7.46 -20.91 15.28
N VAL A 14 -7.67 -20.73 13.97
CA VAL A 14 -8.59 -21.54 13.17
C VAL A 14 -7.87 -22.10 11.95
N THR A 15 -7.91 -23.42 11.79
CA THR A 15 -7.36 -24.10 10.61
C THR A 15 -8.47 -24.40 9.61
N VAL A 16 -8.27 -24.00 8.36
CA VAL A 16 -9.21 -24.25 7.26
C VAL A 16 -8.58 -25.23 6.28
N ASN A 17 -9.33 -26.27 5.91
CA ASN A 17 -8.94 -27.21 4.86
C ASN A 17 -9.23 -26.63 3.47
N VAL A 18 -8.29 -26.76 2.55
CA VAL A 18 -8.41 -26.33 1.16
C VAL A 18 -8.27 -27.55 0.25
N GLU A 19 -9.27 -27.82 -0.58
CA GLU A 19 -9.33 -29.01 -1.43
C GLU A 19 -8.13 -29.09 -2.38
N HIS A 20 -7.86 -27.99 -3.10
CA HIS A 20 -6.84 -27.86 -4.14
C HIS A 20 -6.03 -26.57 -3.99
N GLU A 21 -4.75 -26.60 -4.36
CA GLU A 21 -3.84 -25.44 -4.31
C GLU A 21 -4.37 -24.23 -5.09
N SER A 22 -5.03 -24.46 -6.21
CA SER A 22 -5.63 -23.40 -7.05
C SER A 22 -6.66 -22.55 -6.32
N ARG A 23 -7.24 -23.03 -5.21
CA ARG A 23 -8.25 -22.33 -4.39
C ARG A 23 -7.65 -21.57 -3.22
N LEU A 24 -6.36 -21.70 -2.96
CA LEU A 24 -5.71 -21.13 -1.77
C LEU A 24 -5.93 -19.62 -1.65
N LEU A 25 -5.69 -18.86 -2.73
CA LEU A 25 -5.86 -17.41 -2.71
C LEU A 25 -7.34 -17.01 -2.57
N ASP A 26 -8.27 -17.77 -3.14
CA ASP A 26 -9.70 -17.50 -2.98
C ASP A 26 -10.14 -17.70 -1.53
N VAL A 27 -9.61 -18.73 -0.86
CA VAL A 27 -9.81 -18.98 0.57
C VAL A 27 -9.20 -17.84 1.40
N GLN A 28 -7.98 -17.42 1.09
CA GLN A 28 -7.34 -16.27 1.75
C GLN A 28 -8.16 -14.99 1.61
N ARG A 29 -8.63 -14.65 0.41
CA ARG A 29 -9.52 -13.50 0.19
C ARG A 29 -10.83 -13.62 0.96
N HIS A 30 -11.42 -14.81 0.98
CA HIS A 30 -12.70 -15.05 1.66
C HIS A 30 -12.61 -14.73 3.15
N TYR A 31 -11.65 -15.33 3.86
CA TYR A 31 -11.47 -15.10 5.30
C TYR A 31 -10.82 -13.75 5.60
N GLY A 32 -9.93 -13.25 4.74
CA GLY A 32 -9.30 -11.96 4.94
C GLY A 32 -10.25 -10.77 4.78
N ARG A 33 -11.35 -10.90 4.02
CA ARG A 33 -12.45 -9.90 4.06
C ARG A 33 -13.12 -9.80 5.43
N LEU A 34 -13.06 -10.85 6.25
CA LEU A 34 -13.52 -10.86 7.63
C LEU A 34 -12.46 -10.30 8.61
N GLY A 35 -11.30 -9.85 8.11
CA GLY A 35 -10.18 -9.41 8.94
C GLY A 35 -9.30 -10.54 9.46
N TRP A 36 -9.50 -11.78 8.99
CA TRP A 36 -8.66 -12.91 9.39
C TRP A 36 -7.30 -12.83 8.69
N THR A 37 -6.25 -13.26 9.39
CA THR A 37 -4.87 -13.16 8.90
C THR A 37 -4.18 -14.50 9.01
N SER A 38 -3.28 -14.83 8.08
CA SER A 38 -2.51 -16.08 8.10
C SER A 38 -1.02 -15.74 8.18
N GLY A 39 -0.34 -16.24 9.21
CA GLY A 39 1.05 -15.92 9.50
C GLY A 39 1.23 -14.53 10.12
N GLU A 40 2.46 -14.04 10.07
CA GLU A 40 2.85 -12.71 10.58
C GLU A 40 3.26 -11.77 9.45
N ILE A 41 3.26 -10.48 9.73
CA ILE A 41 3.82 -9.48 8.82
C ILE A 41 5.34 -9.71 8.73
N PRO A 42 5.93 -9.91 7.54
CA PRO A 42 7.37 -10.06 7.39
C PRO A 42 8.13 -8.83 7.90
N SER A 43 9.38 -9.00 8.33
CA SER A 43 10.25 -7.86 8.66
C SER A 43 10.40 -6.93 7.45
N GLY A 44 10.18 -5.63 7.64
CA GLY A 44 10.10 -4.66 6.53
C GLY A 44 8.73 -4.54 5.86
N GLY A 45 7.73 -5.33 6.29
CA GLY A 45 6.44 -5.46 5.64
C GLY A 45 6.46 -6.40 4.42
N TYR A 46 5.26 -6.78 3.95
CA TYR A 46 5.09 -7.53 2.71
C TYR A 46 5.72 -6.80 1.52
N GLN A 47 6.36 -7.53 0.61
CA GLN A 47 6.99 -6.95 -0.59
C GLN A 47 6.18 -7.34 -1.82
N PHE A 48 5.64 -6.35 -2.54
CA PHE A 48 4.84 -6.55 -3.74
C PHE A 48 5.39 -5.74 -4.94
N PRO A 49 5.08 -6.13 -6.18
CA PRO A 49 5.39 -5.34 -7.36
C PRO A 49 4.72 -3.96 -7.31
N ILE A 50 5.40 -2.90 -7.77
CA ILE A 50 4.86 -1.53 -7.78
C ILE A 50 3.58 -1.42 -8.61
N GLU A 51 3.51 -2.14 -9.72
CA GLU A 51 2.37 -2.19 -10.65
C GLU A 51 1.10 -2.84 -10.06
N ASN A 52 1.21 -3.46 -8.88
CA ASN A 52 0.07 -4.02 -8.16
C ASN A 52 -0.54 -3.05 -7.14
N GLU A 53 0.08 -1.91 -6.86
CA GLU A 53 -0.33 -1.06 -5.73
C GLU A 53 -1.75 -0.47 -5.88
N ALA A 54 -2.05 0.03 -7.08
CA ALA A 54 -3.28 0.77 -7.33
C ALA A 54 -4.55 -0.07 -7.08
N ASP A 55 -4.50 -1.36 -7.45
CA ASP A 55 -5.61 -2.30 -7.42
C ASP A 55 -5.34 -3.54 -6.55
N PHE A 56 -4.38 -3.45 -5.63
CA PHE A 56 -4.04 -4.52 -4.71
C PHE A 56 -5.26 -4.95 -3.89
N ASP A 57 -5.51 -6.26 -3.86
CA ASP A 57 -6.55 -6.86 -3.03
C ASP A 57 -6.07 -7.00 -1.58
N TRP A 58 -6.33 -5.96 -0.78
CA TRP A 58 -5.98 -5.92 0.64
C TRP A 58 -6.59 -7.07 1.47
N SER A 59 -7.66 -7.71 0.98
CA SER A 59 -8.23 -8.87 1.66
C SER A 59 -7.30 -10.09 1.65
N LEU A 60 -6.31 -10.15 0.74
CA LEU A 60 -5.32 -11.24 0.71
C LEU A 60 -4.49 -11.33 1.99
N ILE A 61 -4.33 -10.22 2.71
CA ILE A 61 -3.58 -10.14 3.96
C ILE A 61 -4.47 -9.80 5.16
N GLY A 62 -5.79 -9.92 5.03
CA GLY A 62 -6.72 -9.56 6.11
C GLY A 62 -6.83 -8.06 6.39
N ALA A 63 -6.51 -7.22 5.40
CA ALA A 63 -6.57 -5.77 5.49
C ALA A 63 -7.74 -5.19 4.67
N ARG A 64 -8.05 -3.91 4.90
CA ARG A 64 -9.05 -3.18 4.12
C ARG A 64 -8.67 -1.70 3.96
N LYS A 65 -9.02 -1.09 2.82
CA LYS A 65 -8.97 0.37 2.67
C LYS A 65 -10.08 1.00 3.51
N TRP A 66 -9.79 2.15 4.12
CA TRP A 66 -10.74 2.98 4.84
C TRP A 66 -10.41 4.46 4.59
N LYS A 67 -11.44 5.30 4.45
CA LYS A 67 -11.26 6.75 4.34
C LYS A 67 -11.54 7.38 5.68
N SER A 68 -10.61 8.18 6.19
CA SER A 68 -10.81 8.94 7.42
C SER A 68 -11.85 10.05 7.23
N PRO A 69 -12.43 10.60 8.31
CA PRO A 69 -13.29 11.77 8.24
C PRO A 69 -12.65 12.98 7.54
N GLU A 70 -11.31 13.11 7.63
CA GLU A 70 -10.52 14.16 6.98
C GLU A 70 -10.23 13.88 5.49
N GLY A 71 -10.67 12.72 4.98
CA GLY A 71 -10.49 12.30 3.59
C GLY A 71 -9.17 11.58 3.31
N GLU A 72 -8.38 11.21 4.33
CA GLU A 72 -7.15 10.45 4.16
C GLU A 72 -7.45 8.98 3.83
N GLU A 73 -6.83 8.43 2.77
CA GLU A 73 -6.92 6.99 2.48
C GLU A 73 -5.93 6.20 3.35
N LEU A 74 -6.49 5.34 4.21
CA LEU A 74 -5.76 4.48 5.12
C LEU A 74 -5.98 3.01 4.78
N VAL A 75 -5.07 2.16 5.25
CA VAL A 75 -5.25 0.71 5.28
C VAL A 75 -5.38 0.25 6.72
N ILE A 76 -6.45 -0.46 7.03
CA ILE A 76 -6.71 -1.04 8.35
C ILE A 76 -6.30 -2.51 8.34
N HIS A 77 -5.44 -2.91 9.27
CA HIS A 77 -5.00 -4.29 9.44
C HIS A 77 -4.76 -4.59 10.93
N ARG A 78 -5.38 -5.66 11.46
CA ARG A 78 -5.35 -6.03 12.90
C ARG A 78 -5.59 -4.84 13.85
N GLY A 79 -6.59 -4.00 13.55
CA GLY A 79 -6.93 -2.82 14.36
C GLY A 79 -5.96 -1.63 14.26
N HIS A 80 -4.93 -1.71 13.41
CA HIS A 80 -3.99 -0.61 13.18
C HIS A 80 -4.27 0.09 11.85
N ALA A 81 -4.13 1.42 11.83
CA ALA A 81 -4.21 2.23 10.63
C ALA A 81 -2.81 2.49 10.06
N TYR A 82 -2.62 2.20 8.77
CA TYR A 82 -1.39 2.39 8.01
C TYR A 82 -1.59 3.44 6.94
N ARG A 83 -0.65 4.39 6.85
CA ARG A 83 -0.64 5.48 5.87
C ARG A 83 0.19 5.12 4.65
N ARG A 84 -0.28 5.53 3.47
CA ARG A 84 0.47 5.47 2.21
C ARG A 84 1.56 6.55 2.20
N ARG A 85 2.80 6.16 1.91
CA ARG A 85 3.97 7.04 1.77
C ARG A 85 4.68 6.75 0.46
N GLU A 86 4.97 7.79 -0.30
CA GLU A 86 5.80 7.66 -1.49
C GLU A 86 7.27 7.79 -1.09
N LEU A 87 8.08 6.83 -1.52
CA LEU A 87 9.52 6.81 -1.30
C LEU A 87 10.20 7.08 -2.64
N GLU A 88 10.98 8.16 -2.67
CA GLU A 88 11.78 8.54 -3.82
C GLU A 88 12.81 7.46 -4.18
N ALA A 89 13.18 7.41 -5.46
CA ALA A 89 14.25 6.55 -5.91
C ALA A 89 15.56 6.96 -5.23
N VAL A 90 16.29 5.97 -4.68
CA VAL A 90 17.61 6.19 -4.11
C VAL A 90 18.62 5.88 -5.21
N ASP A 91 19.31 6.89 -5.74
CA ASP A 91 20.46 6.69 -6.64
C ASP A 91 21.75 7.15 -5.95
N SER A 92 22.31 6.25 -5.15
CA SER A 92 23.64 6.43 -4.57
C SER A 92 24.63 5.49 -5.24
N ARG A 93 25.93 5.82 -5.18
CA ARG A 93 27.00 4.96 -5.73
C ARG A 93 27.00 3.55 -5.11
N LYS A 94 26.49 3.39 -3.89
CA LYS A 94 26.44 2.11 -3.16
C LYS A 94 25.13 1.36 -3.33
N LEU A 95 24.03 2.07 -3.59
CA LEU A 95 22.69 1.51 -3.57
C LEU A 95 21.79 2.24 -4.56
N LYS A 96 21.20 1.48 -5.47
CA LYS A 96 20.17 1.93 -6.40
C LYS A 96 18.85 1.24 -6.07
N LEU A 97 17.90 1.99 -5.52
CA LEU A 97 16.54 1.51 -5.27
C LEU A 97 15.57 2.29 -6.13
N PRO A 98 14.65 1.60 -6.85
CA PRO A 98 13.58 2.29 -7.55
C PRO A 98 12.62 2.93 -6.53
N ALA A 99 11.83 3.89 -7.02
CA ALA A 99 10.73 4.46 -6.25
C ALA A 99 9.83 3.36 -5.70
N ALA A 100 9.25 3.61 -4.53
CA ALA A 100 8.42 2.65 -3.83
C ALA A 100 7.21 3.34 -3.19
N ILE A 101 6.14 2.59 -3.00
CA ILE A 101 5.00 3.02 -2.19
C ILE A 101 4.98 2.17 -0.93
N LYS A 102 5.11 2.81 0.23
CA LYS A 102 5.20 2.17 1.54
C LYS A 102 3.94 2.45 2.35
N TYR A 103 3.35 1.39 2.91
CA TYR A 103 2.27 1.48 3.88
C TYR A 103 2.86 1.23 5.27
N SER A 104 2.91 2.26 6.11
CA SER A 104 3.47 2.16 7.46
C SER A 104 2.72 3.02 8.47
N ARG A 105 2.99 2.81 9.75
CA ARG A 105 2.51 3.65 10.86
C ARG A 105 3.65 3.96 11.82
N GLY A 106 3.49 4.96 12.69
CA GLY A 106 4.42 5.16 13.80
C GLY A 106 4.42 3.94 14.73
N ALA A 107 5.60 3.58 15.25
CA ALA A 107 5.71 2.54 16.26
C ALA A 107 5.03 3.00 17.55
N LYS A 108 4.26 2.10 18.16
CA LYS A 108 3.65 2.25 19.49
C LYS A 108 4.54 1.60 20.52
N VAL A 109 4.38 1.99 21.78
CA VAL A 109 5.12 1.41 22.92
C VAL A 109 4.92 -0.11 23.01
N SER A 110 3.74 -0.61 22.63
CA SER A 110 3.40 -2.04 22.63
C SER A 110 4.02 -2.84 21.47
N ASP A 111 4.60 -2.18 20.45
CA ASP A 111 5.18 -2.89 19.32
C ASP A 111 6.51 -3.54 19.73
N PRO A 112 6.73 -4.83 19.43
CA PRO A 112 7.98 -5.50 19.78
C PRO A 112 9.15 -4.97 18.94
N GLN A 113 10.36 -4.98 19.48
CA GLN A 113 11.53 -4.36 18.84
C GLN A 113 11.80 -4.88 17.42
N HIS A 114 11.49 -6.15 17.14
CA HIS A 114 11.77 -6.78 15.84
C HIS A 114 10.87 -6.30 14.69
N VAL A 115 9.74 -5.62 14.98
CA VAL A 115 8.88 -5.01 13.94
C VAL A 115 9.16 -3.51 13.74
N ARG A 116 10.02 -2.93 14.59
CA ARG A 116 10.34 -1.50 14.55
C ARG A 116 11.48 -1.24 13.59
N GLU A 117 11.23 -0.33 12.65
CA GLU A 117 12.21 0.17 11.70
C GLU A 117 12.63 1.57 12.12
N LYS A 118 13.93 1.75 12.36
CA LYS A 118 14.49 3.08 12.61
C LYS A 118 14.53 3.87 11.31
N ALA A 119 14.00 5.08 11.34
CA ALA A 119 14.19 6.07 10.28
C ALA A 119 15.18 7.16 10.74
N ASP A 120 15.31 8.21 9.94
CA ASP A 120 16.11 9.38 10.32
C ASP A 120 15.52 10.04 11.58
N GLY A 121 16.40 10.33 12.55
CA GLY A 121 16.02 10.86 13.86
C GLY A 121 15.55 9.78 14.84
N ASP A 122 14.70 10.18 15.79
CA ASP A 122 14.19 9.31 16.86
C ASP A 122 12.85 8.63 16.51
N ILE A 123 12.43 8.69 15.23
CA ILE A 123 11.13 8.14 14.81
C ILE A 123 11.31 6.69 14.35
N GLU A 124 10.58 5.79 14.99
CA GLU A 124 10.45 4.39 14.59
C GLU A 124 9.11 4.15 13.87
N TYR A 125 9.13 3.32 12.84
CA TYR A 125 7.95 2.94 12.06
C TYR A 125 7.71 1.44 12.12
N VAL A 126 6.46 1.04 11.88
CA VAL A 126 6.06 -0.36 11.61
C VAL A 126 5.47 -0.42 10.21
N SER A 127 6.06 -1.23 9.35
CA SER A 127 5.62 -1.40 7.96
C SER A 127 4.62 -2.52 7.82
N LEU A 128 3.58 -2.30 7.02
CA LEU A 128 2.65 -3.33 6.57
C LEU A 128 3.11 -3.90 5.22
N ALA A 129 3.31 -3.03 4.23
CA ALA A 129 3.65 -3.42 2.87
C ALA A 129 4.52 -2.37 2.16
N ILE A 130 5.37 -2.82 1.25
CA ILE A 130 6.17 -2.01 0.34
C ILE A 130 5.93 -2.52 -1.07
N PHE A 131 5.43 -1.64 -1.94
CA PHE A 131 5.27 -1.86 -3.36
C PHE A 131 6.48 -1.25 -4.06
N ARG A 132 7.33 -2.07 -4.70
CA ARG A 132 8.58 -1.60 -5.30
C ARG A 132 9.04 -2.52 -6.42
N GLY A 133 9.38 -1.95 -7.58
CA GLY A 133 9.90 -2.72 -8.71
C GLY A 133 9.02 -3.93 -9.06
N GLY A 134 9.65 -5.04 -9.45
CA GLY A 134 8.96 -6.28 -9.79
C GLY A 134 8.12 -6.21 -11.07
N LYS A 135 7.39 -7.28 -11.37
CA LYS A 135 6.44 -7.36 -12.49
C LYS A 135 5.05 -7.62 -11.92
N ARG A 136 4.03 -6.93 -12.44
CA ARG A 136 2.63 -7.15 -12.04
C ARG A 136 2.26 -8.63 -12.01
N GLN A 137 1.59 -9.02 -10.93
CA GLN A 137 0.97 -10.34 -10.80
C GLN A 137 -0.54 -10.19 -10.66
N GLU A 138 -1.28 -10.71 -11.62
CA GLU A 138 -2.74 -10.56 -11.67
C GLU A 138 -3.44 -11.19 -10.46
N ARG A 139 -2.83 -12.24 -9.87
CA ARG A 139 -3.34 -12.90 -8.67
C ARG A 139 -3.38 -12.01 -7.42
N TYR A 140 -2.74 -10.84 -7.42
CA TYR A 140 -2.76 -9.87 -6.31
C TYR A 140 -3.78 -8.75 -6.51
N ALA A 141 -4.35 -8.62 -7.70
CA ALA A 141 -5.38 -7.62 -7.98
C ALA A 141 -6.74 -8.07 -7.41
N VAL A 142 -7.62 -7.09 -7.18
CA VAL A 142 -9.03 -7.34 -6.84
C VAL A 142 -9.70 -8.11 -7.98
N PRO A 143 -10.29 -9.29 -7.74
CA PRO A 143 -10.99 -10.04 -8.78
C PRO A 143 -12.10 -9.20 -9.42
N GLY A 144 -12.09 -9.10 -10.75
CA GLY A 144 -13.05 -8.27 -11.52
C GLY A 144 -12.74 -6.76 -11.53
N GLY A 145 -11.70 -6.32 -10.82
CA GLY A 145 -11.20 -4.95 -10.86
C GLY A 145 -10.32 -4.70 -12.08
N ALA A 146 -10.87 -4.07 -13.11
CA ALA A 146 -10.18 -3.36 -14.19
C ALA A 146 -8.76 -3.82 -14.61
N ALA A 147 -8.61 -5.06 -15.08
CA ALA A 147 -7.60 -5.41 -16.08
C ALA A 147 -7.97 -4.93 -17.52
N GLY A 148 -8.88 -3.95 -17.63
CA GLY A 148 -9.59 -3.59 -18.87
C GLY A 148 -9.14 -2.31 -19.59
N ASN A 149 -8.14 -1.57 -19.10
CA ASN A 149 -7.72 -0.29 -19.73
C ASN A 149 -6.48 -0.42 -20.65
N GLY A 150 -6.30 -1.55 -21.34
CA GLY A 150 -5.15 -1.79 -22.22
C GLY A 150 -5.45 -2.21 -23.67
N GLN A 151 -6.70 -2.48 -24.04
CA GLN A 151 -7.06 -2.93 -25.40
C GLN A 151 -8.22 -2.11 -25.94
N GLY A 152 -7.96 -1.31 -26.97
CA GLY A 152 -9.00 -0.71 -27.81
C GLY A 152 -9.15 0.81 -27.69
N ARG A 153 -8.06 1.57 -27.89
CA ARG A 153 -8.23 2.94 -28.40
C ARG A 153 -7.89 2.91 -29.90
N PRO A 154 -8.88 3.07 -30.81
CA PRO A 154 -8.58 3.19 -32.23
C PRO A 154 -7.78 4.48 -32.46
N ALA A 155 -6.69 4.38 -33.18
CA ALA A 155 -5.84 5.50 -33.55
C ALA A 155 -6.65 6.51 -34.38
N PRO A 156 -6.69 7.80 -34.01
CA PRO A 156 -7.24 8.83 -34.88
C PRO A 156 -6.28 9.06 -36.06
N GLN A 157 -6.78 8.81 -37.27
CA GLN A 157 -6.12 9.15 -38.52
C GLN A 157 -6.04 10.68 -38.69
N GLY A 158 -4.81 11.17 -38.90
CA GLY A 158 -4.45 12.23 -39.84
C GLY A 158 -5.11 13.61 -39.70
N GLN A 159 -4.36 14.57 -39.16
CA GLN A 159 -4.36 15.95 -39.67
C GLN A 159 -2.99 16.62 -39.37
N PRO A 160 -2.32 17.21 -40.38
CA PRO A 160 -0.99 17.78 -40.21
C PRO A 160 -1.00 19.26 -39.77
N ALA A 161 -0.05 19.55 -38.89
CA ALA A 161 0.66 20.80 -38.59
C ALA A 161 0.10 22.16 -39.09
N GLN A 162 -0.23 23.03 -38.13
CA GLN A 162 0.01 24.48 -38.24
C GLN A 162 0.81 24.98 -37.03
N ALA A 163 1.71 25.93 -37.30
CA ALA A 163 2.84 26.30 -36.46
C ALA A 163 2.62 27.61 -35.67
N ARG A 164 3.14 27.61 -34.42
CA ARG A 164 3.77 28.72 -33.66
C ARG A 164 2.93 29.98 -33.33
N PRO A 165 3.38 30.91 -32.44
CA PRO A 165 4.58 30.94 -31.58
C PRO A 165 4.34 31.31 -30.09
N GLN A 166 5.43 31.26 -29.33
CA GLN A 166 5.66 31.57 -27.91
C GLN A 166 5.24 32.97 -27.46
N ALA A 167 4.78 33.07 -26.20
CA ALA A 167 4.82 34.30 -25.40
C ALA A 167 5.37 34.00 -24.00
N THR A 168 6.32 34.84 -23.60
CA THR A 168 7.18 34.82 -22.42
C THR A 168 6.56 35.48 -21.19
N ALA A 169 7.11 35.10 -20.02
CA ALA A 169 7.26 35.87 -18.78
C ALA A 169 6.04 36.04 -17.87
N ALA A 170 6.14 35.51 -16.64
CA ALA A 170 6.58 36.27 -15.46
C ALA A 170 6.35 35.45 -14.17
N ARG A 171 7.34 35.46 -13.27
CA ARG A 171 7.28 34.92 -11.91
C ARG A 171 7.27 36.10 -10.94
N PRO A 172 6.45 36.10 -9.88
CA PRO A 172 6.97 36.25 -8.51
C PRO A 172 6.08 35.46 -7.51
N ALA A 173 6.31 35.30 -6.22
CA ALA A 173 7.42 35.42 -5.27
C ALA A 173 6.98 34.58 -4.05
N ALA A 174 7.93 34.27 -3.17
CA ALA A 174 7.80 33.38 -2.03
C ALA A 174 6.73 33.79 -0.99
N ARG A 175 6.14 32.79 -0.32
CA ARG A 175 5.42 32.93 0.94
C ARG A 175 6.10 32.04 2.00
N PRO A 176 6.41 32.54 3.21
CA PRO A 176 7.09 31.78 4.26
C PRO A 176 6.14 30.80 4.97
N PRO A 177 6.66 29.75 5.66
CA PRO A 177 5.86 28.69 6.24
C PRO A 177 5.25 29.07 7.59
N VAL A 178 4.06 28.53 7.85
CA VAL A 178 3.28 28.61 9.09
C VAL A 178 3.76 27.53 10.06
N GLN A 179 3.96 27.88 11.33
CA GLN A 179 4.27 26.96 12.43
C GLN A 179 3.02 26.13 12.81
N PRO A 180 3.12 24.81 13.03
CA PRO A 180 1.99 24.04 13.53
C PRO A 180 1.85 24.22 15.04
N GLY A 181 0.71 24.80 15.44
CA GLY A 181 0.22 24.82 16.81
C GLY A 181 -0.29 23.45 17.26
N GLN A 182 -0.32 23.31 18.58
CA GLN A 182 -0.73 22.16 19.36
C GLN A 182 -2.23 21.91 19.23
N GLU A 183 -2.65 20.68 18.93
CA GLU A 183 -4.01 20.16 19.19
C GLU A 183 -3.85 18.69 19.59
N GLU A 184 -3.92 18.42 20.89
CA GLU A 184 -5.14 18.04 21.62
C GLU A 184 -5.52 16.57 21.43
N GLU A 185 -5.10 15.82 22.44
CA GLU A 185 -5.49 14.48 22.81
C GLU A 185 -7.01 14.41 23.00
N THR A 186 -7.70 13.62 22.18
CA THR A 186 -9.09 13.20 22.45
C THR A 186 -9.14 11.67 22.62
N PRO A 187 -9.71 11.18 23.72
CA PRO A 187 -9.81 9.75 24.01
C PRO A 187 -11.06 9.16 23.35
N PHE A 188 -10.96 7.98 22.74
CA PHE A 188 -11.93 6.86 22.77
C PHE A 188 -11.31 5.60 22.14
#